data_AF-A0A0D6ARE5-F1
#
_entry.id   AF-A0A0D6ARE5-F1
#
_cell.length_a   1.000
_cell.length_b   1.000
_cell.length_c   1.000
_cell.angle_alpha   90.00
_cell.angle_beta   90.00
_cell.angle_gamma   90.00
#
_symmetry.space_group_name_H-M   'P 1'
#
loop_
_entity.id
_entity.type
_entity.pdbx_description
1 polymer ?
#
loop_
_entity_poly.entity_id
_entity_poly.type
_entity_poly.pdbx_seq_one_letter_code
_entity_poly.pdbx_strand_id
1 'polypeptide(L)' 'MKRGKQNHLCVDCGRQFINPQPSNSRGYSDQIRSECLKMYVNGMGFRAIERVKGVHHTTVIN' A
#
# COMPACT_ATOMS: atom_id res chain seq x y z
N MET A 1 12.93 -12.23 -8.84
CA MET A 1 14.00 -11.65 -8.00
C MET A 1 13.95 -10.12 -8.10
N LYS A 2 13.69 -9.38 -7.01
CA LYS A 2 13.66 -7.91 -7.06
C LYS A 2 15.10 -7.37 -7.12
N ARG A 3 15.48 -6.78 -8.25
CA ARG A 3 16.77 -6.08 -8.42
C ARG A 3 16.81 -4.86 -7.48
N GLY A 4 17.87 -4.73 -6.67
CA GLY A 4 18.17 -3.52 -5.89
C GLY A 4 18.12 -3.63 -4.36
N LYS A 5 17.86 -4.79 -3.75
CA LYS A 5 17.98 -4.98 -2.29
C LYS A 5 19.07 -6.00 -1.94
N GLN A 6 19.79 -5.74 -0.84
CA GLN A 6 20.79 -6.63 -0.29
C GLN A 6 20.12 -7.96 0.08
N ASN A 7 20.48 -9.02 -0.64
CA ASN A 7 19.97 -10.37 -0.44
C ASN A 7 21.02 -11.16 0.32
N HIS A 8 21.02 -11.09 1.65
CA HIS A 8 21.86 -11.98 2.43
C HIS A 8 21.21 -13.37 2.48
N LEU A 9 21.90 -14.38 1.95
CA LEU A 9 21.47 -15.78 1.95
C LEU A 9 22.26 -16.53 3.02
N CYS A 10 21.57 -17.29 3.88
CA CYS A 10 22.22 -18.22 4.77
C CYS A 10 22.82 -19.39 3.96
N VAL A 11 24.12 -19.62 4.08
CA VAL A 11 24.80 -20.74 3.40
C VAL A 11 24.42 -22.10 3.98
N ASP A 12 24.04 -22.15 5.27
CA ASP A 12 23.77 -23.42 5.97
C ASP A 12 22.34 -23.93 5.75
N CYS A 13 21.36 -23.03 5.58
CA CYS A 13 19.95 -23.41 5.45
C CYS A 13 19.26 -22.84 4.20
N GLY A 14 19.97 -22.11 3.34
CA GLY A 14 19.42 -21.50 2.12
C GLY A 14 18.40 -20.38 2.37
N ARG A 15 18.16 -19.99 3.62
CA ARG A 15 17.18 -18.97 3.97
C ARG A 15 17.63 -17.60 3.49
N GLN A 16 16.76 -16.91 2.75
CA GLN A 16 16.99 -15.54 2.33
C GLN A 16 16.56 -14.58 3.44
N PHE A 17 17.51 -13.83 4.00
CA PHE A 17 17.23 -12.69 4.86
C PHE A 17 16.90 -11.50 3.96
N ILE A 18 15.71 -11.55 3.35
CA ILE A 18 15.11 -10.36 2.78
C ILE A 18 14.80 -9.49 3.99
N ASN A 19 15.49 -8.34 4.12
CA ASN A 19 15.10 -7.35 5.12
C ASN A 19 13.59 -7.13 4.92
N PRO A 20 12.73 -7.55 5.86
CA PRO A 20 11.31 -7.42 5.68
C PRO A 20 11.08 -5.92 5.67
N GLN A 21 10.95 -5.36 4.47
CA GLN A 21 10.37 -4.05 4.36
C GLN A 21 9.05 -4.18 5.10
N PRO A 22 8.80 -3.42 6.17
CA PRO A 22 7.60 -3.61 6.97
C PRO A 22 6.44 -3.56 5.98
N SER A 23 5.83 -4.71 5.76
CA SER A 23 4.71 -4.85 4.85
C SER A 23 3.63 -3.98 5.45
N ASN A 24 3.24 -2.93 4.74
CA ASN A 24 2.07 -2.09 5.01
C ASN A 24 2.10 -0.99 6.09
N SER A 25 3.17 -0.71 6.83
CA SER A 25 3.07 0.33 7.87
C SER A 25 3.13 1.80 7.38
N ARG A 26 3.32 2.04 6.08
CA ARG A 26 3.39 3.41 5.50
C ARG A 26 2.19 3.79 4.63
N GLY A 27 1.22 2.89 4.45
CA GLY A 27 0.00 3.14 3.69
C GLY A 27 -1.17 3.51 4.59
N TYR A 28 -2.26 4.01 3.99
CA TYR A 28 -3.54 4.09 4.68
C TYR A 28 -4.00 2.69 5.12
N SER A 29 -4.74 2.61 6.22
CA SER A 29 -5.33 1.35 6.66
C SER A 29 -6.28 0.78 5.60
N ASP A 30 -6.43 -0.54 5.59
CA ASP A 30 -7.35 -1.24 4.68
C ASP A 30 -8.81 -0.74 4.82
N GLN A 31 -9.16 -0.26 6.01
CA GLN A 31 -10.45 0.38 6.27
C GLN A 31 -10.63 1.66 5.44
N ILE A 32 -9.65 2.57 5.47
CA ILE A 32 -9.72 3.83 4.71
C ILE A 32 -9.77 3.53 3.21
N ARG A 33 -8.98 2.54 2.75
CA ARG A 33 -9.00 2.09 1.35
C ARG A 33 -10.39 1.57 0.97
N SER A 34 -10.98 0.70 1.78
CA SER A 34 -12.31 0.11 1.52
C SER A 34 -13.41 1.17 1.49
N GLU A 35 -13.37 2.14 2.39
CA GLU A 35 -14.33 3.23 2.44
C GLU A 35 -14.21 4.14 1.20
N CYS A 36 -12.98 4.49 0.79
CA CYS A 36 -12.74 5.28 -0.42
C CYS A 36 -13.25 4.56 -1.68
N LEU A 37 -13.02 3.26 -1.79
CA LEU A 37 -13.52 2.44 -2.90
C LEU A 37 -15.04 2.38 -2.91
N LYS A 38 -15.68 2.18 -1.75
CA LYS A 38 -17.15 2.16 -1.63
C LYS A 38 -17.78 3.48 -2.10
N MET A 39 -17.17 4.59 -1.72
CA MET A 39 -17.61 5.92 -2.14
C MET A 39 -17.47 6.14 -3.65
N TYR A 40 -16.38 5.65 -4.24
CA TYR A 40 -16.16 5.73 -5.68
C TYR A 40 -17.19 4.90 -6.47
N VAL A 41 -17.43 3.64 -6.08
CA VAL A 41 -18.43 2.79 -6.75
C VAL A 41 -19.86 3.32 -6.57
N ASN A 42 -20.11 4.08 -5.50
CA ASN A 42 -21.37 4.80 -5.28
C ASN A 42 -21.47 6.13 -6.07
N GLY A 43 -20.54 6.40 -6.99
CA GLY A 43 -20.60 7.53 -7.92
C GLY A 43 -19.92 8.81 -7.46
N MET A 44 -19.22 8.82 -6.31
CA MET A 44 -18.44 10.00 -5.92
C MET A 44 -17.13 10.08 -6.72
N GLY A 45 -16.86 11.25 -7.29
CA GLY A 45 -15.58 11.53 -7.93
C GLY A 45 -14.42 11.60 -6.95
N PHE A 46 -13.19 11.29 -7.39
CA PHE A 46 -12.01 11.23 -6.53
C PHE A 46 -11.73 12.53 -5.74
N ARG A 47 -11.96 13.70 -6.34
CA ARG A 47 -11.83 15.01 -5.66
C ARG A 47 -12.91 15.23 -4.59
N ALA A 48 -14.10 14.64 -4.75
CA ALA A 48 -15.13 14.67 -3.72
C ALA A 48 -14.74 13.76 -2.54
N ILE A 49 -14.20 12.58 -2.83
CA ILE A 49 -13.68 11.65 -1.82
C ILE A 49 -12.53 12.28 -1.03
N GLU A 50 -11.63 13.00 -1.70
CA GLU A 50 -10.55 13.75 -1.05
C GLU A 50 -11.08 14.76 -0.04
N ARG A 51 -12.12 15.52 -0.39
CA ARG A 51 -12.75 16.49 0.55
C ARG A 51 -13.39 15.82 1.76
N VAL A 52 -13.90 14.59 1.61
CA VAL A 52 -14.56 13.85 2.70
C VAL A 52 -13.56 13.14 3.61
N LYS A 53 -12.48 12.59 3.05
CA LYS A 53 -11.53 11.74 3.78
C LYS A 53 -10.19 12.40 4.09
N GLY A 54 -9.88 13.53 3.46
CA GLY A 54 -8.55 14.13 3.52
C GLY A 54 -7.47 13.27 2.85
N VAL A 55 -7.86 12.31 2.02
CA VAL A 55 -6.95 11.45 1.26
C VAL A 55 -6.78 12.06 -0.12
N HIS A 56 -5.54 12.42 -0.48
CA HIS A 56 -5.26 13.02 -1.78
C HIS A 56 -5.81 12.16 -2.92
N HIS A 57 -6.51 12.77 -3.90
CA HIS A 57 -7.24 12.02 -4.93
C HIS A 57 -6.36 11.04 -5.72
N THR A 58 -5.07 11.33 -5.92
CA THR A 58 -4.15 10.38 -6.58
C THR A 58 -3.87 9.11 -5.76
N THR A 59 -4.00 9.18 -4.43
CA THR A 59 -3.84 8.03 -3.54
C THR A 59 -5.08 7.13 -3.57
N VAL A 60 -6.25 7.67 -3.90
CA VAL A 60 -7.47 6.87 -4.10
C VAL A 60 -7.43 6.10 -5.43
N ILE A 61 -6.67 6.60 -6.42
CA ILE A 61 -6.51 5.98 -7.75
C ILE A 61 -5.48 4.83 -7.73
N ASN A 62 -4.47 4.89 -6.85
CA ASN A 62 -3.33 3.94 -6.77
C ASN A 62 -3.56 2.79 -5.76
#